data_AF-A0A671XCK9-F1
#
_entry.id   AF-A0A671XCK9-F1
#
_cell.length_a   1.000
_cell.length_b   1.000
_cell.length_c   1.000
_cell.angle_alpha   90.00
_cell.angle_beta   90.00
_cell.angle_gamma   90.00
#
_symmetry.space_group_name_H-M   'P 1'
#
loop_
_entity.id
_entity.type
_entity.pdbx_description
1 polymer ?
#
loop_
_entity_poly.entity_id
_entity_poly.type
_entity_poly.pdbx_seq_one_letter_code
_entity_poly.pdbx_strand_id
1 'polypeptide(L)'
;MQSKDVVQVTWHKVLPDREETLASYTSRYGKRVNPAFKDKVGFTDAGLQNSSIFIRNVTEEDEGCYLCLFNADPEGALTGKTCLQVYGKNQPTSHKLC
;
A
#
# COMPACT_ATOMS: atom_id res chain seq x y z
N MET A 1 -18.09 -12.88 20.64
CA MET A 1 -17.61 -11.79 19.76
C MET A 1 -16.49 -12.40 18.95
N GLN A 2 -16.68 -12.56 17.64
CA GLN A 2 -15.71 -13.24 16.77
C GLN A 2 -14.49 -12.32 16.58
N SER A 3 -13.29 -12.89 16.67
CA SER A 3 -12.01 -12.18 16.47
C SER A 3 -11.98 -11.53 15.08
N LYS A 4 -11.45 -10.30 15.00
CA LYS A 4 -11.18 -9.59 13.74
C LYS A 4 -9.96 -10.20 13.08
N ASP A 5 -10.15 -11.22 12.27
CA ASP A 5 -9.03 -11.81 11.56
C ASP A 5 -8.86 -11.09 10.23
N VAL A 6 -7.86 -10.20 10.16
CA VAL A 6 -7.43 -9.62 8.88
C VAL A 6 -6.90 -10.77 8.03
N VAL A 7 -7.48 -10.99 6.86
CA VAL A 7 -7.12 -12.10 5.95
C VAL A 7 -6.27 -11.62 4.77
N GLN A 8 -6.35 -10.34 4.43
CA GLN A 8 -5.64 -9.75 3.30
C GLN A 8 -5.34 -8.28 3.53
N VAL A 9 -4.15 -7.84 3.12
CA VAL A 9 -3.83 -6.42 2.98
C VAL A 9 -3.70 -6.05 1.50
N THR A 10 -4.36 -4.99 1.07
CA THR A 10 -4.26 -4.44 -0.31
C THR A 10 -3.84 -2.98 -0.28
N TRP A 11 -2.95 -2.62 -1.20
CA TRP A 11 -2.40 -1.29 -1.38
C TRP A 11 -2.90 -0.67 -2.66
N HIS A 12 -3.56 0.48 -2.57
CA HIS A 12 -4.08 1.21 -3.72
C HIS A 12 -3.44 2.60 -3.81
N LYS A 13 -3.28 3.10 -5.05
CA LYS A 13 -3.09 4.53 -5.32
C LYS A 13 -4.44 5.14 -5.70
N VAL A 14 -4.76 6.30 -5.13
CA VAL A 14 -5.94 7.07 -5.48
C VAL A 14 -5.61 7.95 -6.67
N LEU A 15 -6.32 7.74 -7.78
CA LEU A 15 -6.29 8.57 -8.98
C LEU A 15 -7.61 9.36 -9.07
N PRO A 16 -7.70 10.40 -9.92
CA PRO A 16 -8.90 11.23 -10.01
C PRO A 16 -10.19 10.47 -10.35
N ASP A 17 -10.08 9.39 -11.13
CA ASP A 17 -11.19 8.62 -11.68
C ASP A 17 -11.32 7.21 -11.09
N ARG A 18 -10.27 6.69 -10.44
CA ARG A 18 -10.21 5.31 -9.98
C ARG A 18 -9.20 5.09 -8.87
N GLU A 19 -9.29 3.93 -8.23
CA GLU A 19 -8.21 3.39 -7.40
C GLU A 19 -7.44 2.33 -8.20
N GLU A 20 -6.12 2.36 -8.12
CA GLU A 20 -5.27 1.40 -8.80
C GLU A 20 -4.50 0.54 -7.80
N THR A 21 -4.68 -0.77 -7.86
CA THR A 21 -4.01 -1.71 -6.96
C THR A 21 -2.51 -1.79 -7.27
N LEU A 22 -1.69 -1.46 -6.27
CA LEU A 22 -0.23 -1.50 -6.33
C LEU A 22 0.30 -2.86 -5.90
N ALA A 23 -0.20 -3.38 -4.79
CA ALA A 23 0.32 -4.59 -4.17
C ALA A 23 -0.70 -5.21 -3.22
N SER A 24 -0.51 -6.48 -2.88
CA SER A 24 -1.29 -7.18 -1.87
C SER A 24 -0.46 -8.19 -1.10
N TYR A 25 -0.95 -8.55 0.08
CA TYR A 25 -0.40 -9.58 0.93
C TYR A 25 -1.51 -10.46 1.49
N THR A 26 -1.30 -11.77 1.45
CA THR A 26 -2.11 -12.78 2.15
C THR A 26 -1.18 -13.79 2.81
N SER A 27 -1.63 -14.43 3.89
CA SER A 27 -0.86 -15.51 4.53
C SER A 27 -0.64 -16.70 3.58
N ARG A 28 -1.62 -16.99 2.71
CA ARG A 28 -1.57 -18.13 1.77
C ARG A 28 -0.66 -17.92 0.56
N TYR A 29 -0.69 -16.73 -0.04
CA TYR A 29 0.04 -16.46 -1.30
C TYR A 29 1.24 -15.53 -1.13
N GLY A 30 1.46 -15.01 0.08
CA GLY A 30 2.54 -14.08 0.37
C GLY A 30 2.36 -12.72 -0.32
N LYS A 31 3.49 -12.07 -0.60
CA LYS A 31 3.57 -10.75 -1.25
C LYS A 31 3.27 -10.86 -2.74
N ARG A 32 2.40 -9.98 -3.26
CA ARG A 32 2.17 -9.79 -4.69
C ARG A 32 2.25 -8.32 -5.02
N VAL A 33 3.02 -7.97 -6.04
CA VAL A 33 3.09 -6.60 -6.57
C VAL A 33 2.46 -6.64 -7.97
N ASN A 34 1.62 -5.66 -8.28
CA ASN A 34 1.03 -5.53 -9.60
C ASN A 34 2.16 -5.38 -10.64
N PRO A 35 2.17 -6.16 -11.73
CA PRO A 35 3.20 -6.11 -12.77
C PRO A 35 3.51 -4.70 -13.30
N ALA A 36 2.51 -3.81 -13.34
CA ALA A 36 2.68 -2.42 -13.77
C ALA A 36 3.61 -1.61 -12.85
N PHE A 37 3.73 -2.02 -11.58
CA PHE A 37 4.50 -1.32 -10.55
C PHE A 37 5.69 -2.12 -10.01
N LYS A 38 6.01 -3.30 -10.58
CA LYS A 38 7.00 -4.25 -10.02
C LYS A 38 8.40 -3.66 -9.82
N ASP A 39 8.81 -2.72 -10.67
CA ASP A 39 10.14 -2.10 -10.62
C ASP A 39 10.16 -0.85 -9.72
N LYS A 40 8.96 -0.34 -9.38
CA LYS A 40 8.75 0.92 -8.66
C LYS A 40 8.33 0.69 -7.20
N VAL A 41 7.41 -0.23 -6.94
CA VAL A 41 6.84 -0.52 -5.63
C VAL A 41 7.41 -1.81 -5.08
N GLY A 42 7.69 -1.84 -3.78
CA GLY A 42 7.99 -3.07 -3.05
C GLY A 42 7.57 -2.99 -1.60
N PHE A 43 7.64 -4.11 -0.89
CA PHE A 43 7.30 -4.17 0.52
C PHE A 43 8.54 -3.95 1.39
N THR A 44 8.47 -2.99 2.30
CA THR A 44 9.36 -2.93 3.47
C THR A 44 8.90 -3.97 4.48
N ASP A 45 7.61 -3.98 4.81
CA ASP A 45 6.96 -4.92 5.71
C ASP A 45 5.68 -5.47 5.06
N ALA A 46 5.43 -6.78 5.15
CA ALA A 46 4.20 -7.38 4.67
C ALA A 46 3.66 -8.36 5.69
N GLY A 47 2.51 -8.03 6.25
CA GLY A 47 1.84 -8.79 7.30
C GLY A 47 0.38 -8.38 7.39
N LEU A 48 -0.40 -9.18 8.12
CA LEU A 48 -1.83 -8.91 8.36
C LEU A 48 -2.05 -7.89 9.49
N GLN A 49 -1.01 -7.61 10.28
CA GLN A 49 -1.05 -6.66 11.41
C GLN A 49 -0.25 -5.39 11.13
N ASN A 50 0.75 -5.47 10.26
CA ASN A 50 1.59 -4.37 9.84
C ASN A 50 1.98 -4.57 8.37
N SER A 51 1.87 -3.54 7.56
CA SER A 51 2.29 -3.59 6.17
C SER A 51 2.75 -2.23 5.73
N SER A 52 3.96 -2.15 5.19
CA SER A 52 4.59 -0.94 4.68
C SER A 52 5.15 -1.20 3.29
N ILE A 53 4.94 -0.27 2.35
CA ILE A 53 5.56 -0.29 1.02
C ILE A 53 6.60 0.82 0.88
N PHE A 54 7.54 0.65 -0.04
CA PHE A 54 8.43 1.71 -0.53
C PHE A 54 8.15 1.97 -2.02
N ILE A 55 8.44 3.19 -2.46
CA ILE A 55 8.37 3.63 -3.85
C ILE A 55 9.78 4.06 -4.26
N ARG A 56 10.35 3.42 -5.29
CA ARG A 56 11.68 3.73 -5.84
C ARG A 56 11.58 4.86 -6.86
N ASN A 57 12.65 5.64 -6.96
CA ASN A 57 12.81 6.69 -7.98
C ASN A 57 11.56 7.59 -8.06
N VAL A 58 11.16 8.13 -6.90
CA VAL A 58 9.95 8.95 -6.75
C VAL A 58 10.00 10.14 -7.73
N THR A 59 8.93 10.30 -8.50
CA THR A 59 8.70 11.43 -9.41
C THR A 59 7.48 12.22 -8.98
N GLU A 60 7.27 13.40 -9.55
CA GLU A 60 6.06 14.22 -9.32
C GLU A 60 4.77 13.43 -9.63
N GLU A 61 4.80 12.49 -10.57
CA GLU A 61 3.67 11.61 -10.88
C GLU A 61 3.28 10.68 -9.72
N ASP A 62 4.18 10.42 -8.79
CA ASP A 62 3.91 9.61 -7.59
C ASP A 62 3.24 10.41 -6.48
N GLU A 63 3.20 11.74 -6.59
CA GLU A 63 2.44 12.57 -5.69
C GLU A 63 0.96 12.15 -5.70
N GLY A 64 0.35 12.15 -4.52
CA GLY A 64 -1.04 11.74 -4.35
C GLY A 64 -1.22 10.86 -3.13
N CYS A 65 -2.46 10.39 -2.96
CA CYS A 65 -2.82 9.59 -1.80
C CYS A 65 -2.84 8.10 -2.12
N TYR A 66 -2.48 7.32 -1.11
CA TYR A 66 -2.38 5.88 -1.13
C TYR A 66 -3.23 5.33 -0.01
N LEU A 67 -3.92 4.22 -0.28
CA LEU A 67 -4.75 3.52 0.68
C LEU A 67 -4.12 2.17 1.01
N CYS A 68 -4.13 1.82 2.30
CA CYS A 68 -3.88 0.47 2.78
C CYS A 68 -5.19 -0.08 3.34
N LEU A 69 -5.64 -1.21 2.81
CA LEU A 69 -6.89 -1.85 3.21
C LEU A 69 -6.57 -3.17 3.90
N PHE A 70 -6.79 -3.22 5.20
CA PHE A 70 -6.72 -4.43 6.01
C PHE A 70 -8.09 -5.10 5.98
N ASN A 71 -8.28 -6.01 5.02
CA ASN A 71 -9.54 -6.70 4.80
C ASN A 71 -9.74 -7.77 5.88
N ALA A 72 -10.72 -7.55 6.75
CA ALA A 72 -11.15 -8.50 7.78
C ALA A 72 -12.47 -9.16 7.38
N ASP A 73 -12.63 -10.43 7.75
CA ASP A 73 -13.86 -11.20 7.55
C ASP A 73 -14.48 -11.49 8.93
N PRO A 74 -15.77 -11.19 9.19
CA PRO A 74 -16.79 -10.65 8.27
C PRO A 74 -16.92 -9.12 8.25
N GLU A 75 -16.14 -8.40 9.06
CA GLU A 75 -16.36 -6.97 9.34
C GLU A 75 -16.05 -6.03 8.18
N GLY A 76 -15.35 -6.50 7.14
CA GLY A 76 -14.91 -5.69 6.01
C GLY A 76 -13.54 -5.05 6.24
N ALA A 77 -13.19 -4.08 5.40
CA ALA A 77 -11.85 -3.50 5.39
C ALA A 77 -11.68 -2.35 6.40
N LEU A 78 -10.58 -2.41 7.16
CA LEU A 78 -10.04 -1.24 7.86
C LEU A 78 -9.13 -0.47 6.88
N THR A 79 -9.45 0.80 6.62
CA THR A 79 -8.74 1.61 5.63
C THR A 79 -7.84 2.64 6.30
N GLY A 80 -6.55 2.58 6.02
CA GLY A 80 -5.60 3.66 6.27
C GLY A 80 -5.38 4.48 5.00
N LYS A 81 -5.16 5.78 5.16
CA LYS A 81 -4.84 6.70 4.06
C LYS A 81 -3.59 7.48 4.41
N THR A 82 -2.70 7.59 3.44
CA THR A 82 -1.50 8.42 3.52
C THR A 82 -1.33 9.17 2.20
N CYS A 83 -0.67 10.32 2.20
CA CYS A 83 -0.44 11.07 0.97
C CYS A 83 1.04 11.40 0.85
N LEU A 84 1.61 11.07 -0.30
CA LEU A 84 2.97 11.39 -0.67
C LEU A 84 2.98 12.78 -1.31
N GLN A 85 3.82 13.67 -0.82
CA GLN A 85 4.14 14.95 -1.45
C GLN A 85 5.61 14.95 -1.86
N VAL A 86 5.90 15.44 -3.06
CA VAL A 86 7.24 15.42 -3.64
C VAL A 86 7.79 16.85 -3.67
N TYR A 87 8.79 17.13 -2.84
CA TYR A 87 9.48 18.43 -2.84
C TYR A 87 10.76 18.35 -3.68
N GLY A 88 11.02 19.40 -4.47
CA GLY A 88 12.15 19.46 -5.39
C GLY A 88 13.52 19.31 -4.71
N LYS A 89 14.22 18.22 -5.06
CA LYS A 89 15.65 17.88 -4.86
C LYS A 89 16.27 18.15 -3.47
N ASN A 90 16.33 17.11 -2.63
CA ASN A 90 17.55 16.56 -1.99
C ASN A 90 17.26 15.64 -0.79
N GLN A 91 16.48 14.57 -0.91
CA GLN A 91 16.51 13.47 0.07
C GLN A 91 15.81 12.20 -0.44
N PRO A 92 16.38 11.00 -0.24
CA PRO A 92 15.67 9.74 -0.42
C PRO A 92 14.68 9.59 0.74
N THR A 93 13.41 9.82 0.49
CA THR A 93 12.36 9.69 1.51
C THR A 93 11.77 8.29 1.49
N SER A 94 12.14 7.49 2.48
CA SER A 94 11.53 6.19 2.76
C SER A 94 10.27 6.42 3.61
N HIS A 95 9.12 6.61 2.96
CA HIS A 95 7.85 6.78 3.67
C HIS A 95 7.30 5.41 4.07
N LYS A 96 7.07 5.20 5.37
CA LYS A 96 6.19 4.14 5.85
C LYS A 96 4.76 4.61 5.64
N LEU A 97 4.12 4.04 4.63
CA LEU A 97 2.84 4.51 4.14
C LEU A 97 1.67 3.99 5.01
N CYS A 98 1.88 2.86 5.68
CA CYS A 98 1.18 2.19 6.77
C CYS A 98 2.21 1.16 7.31
#